data_AF-A0A7C7R093-F1
#
_entry.id   AF-A0A7C7R093-F1
#
_cell.length_a   1.000
_cell.length_b   1.000
_cell.length_c   1.000
_cell.angle_alpha   90.00
_cell.angle_beta   90.00
_cell.angle_gamma   90.00
#
_symmetry.space_group_name_H-M   'P 1'
#
loop_
_entity.id
_entity.type
_entity.pdbx_description
1 polymer ?
#
loop_
_entity_poly.entity_id
_entity_poly.type
_entity_poly.pdbx_seq_one_letter_code
_entity_poly.pdbx_strand_id
1 'polypeptide(L)'
;MSVDGFGDMVFQLFGDLAPGTTERISRLAAEGFYDGLTFHRVASFGDGRPFVIQGGDPRGDGTGGSGVEFDDEFHPLLMHTSSGVLSMAKSLDDTNDSQFFITAGPTRFLDFNHSIFGFLVEGDDVREAIQSVPVGAGDRPIEDVVISSITRFDDAENAVLRLSAPEGTAGEADVTVTARSAGGEQTRQTFHVSIAPDGEDSFPFLGAIDPIQTSAGQPVSFDIPAIDVEGDAVYYGGWNLARWPAPGQDWRSARQPDLEIAVHPTTGRATIRPANGVVGVRGVLVGVNAFSEVDEEQTDPRGLSGFWDLQFVPVFIAPPSPSLALAAASDTGREGDGITSVRRLEEEGQSLRLVVRGVIQGAEVTLQLDGVELPQTELGRAQDDDGTWRVTIRLDDPRRLAEGRHELTAVQTLREQPVEVGNRSGTVDLVSEPSEPLALVIDNTPPDITSEPSPIALPGRPYRYDVQTAEEAEGTVTYRLVRSPAGMVIDPASGVVTWVAGVGDADPSVAVRATDLAGNAVDQVFD
;
A
#
# COMPACT_ATOMS: atom_id res chain seq x y z
N MET A 1 24.10 -15.19 24.24
CA MET A 1 23.43 -14.79 25.50
C MET A 1 24.30 -15.26 26.65
N SER A 2 24.80 -14.33 27.47
CA SER A 2 25.60 -14.65 28.64
C SER A 2 24.73 -14.65 29.90
N VAL A 3 24.82 -15.68 30.73
CA VAL A 3 24.02 -15.86 31.94
C VAL A 3 24.93 -15.91 33.17
N ASP A 4 24.67 -15.03 34.14
CA ASP A 4 25.54 -14.82 35.30
C ASP A 4 25.68 -16.10 36.13
N GLY A 5 26.92 -16.55 36.34
CA GLY A 5 27.22 -17.78 37.08
C GLY A 5 26.97 -19.09 36.34
N PHE A 6 26.41 -19.08 35.11
CA PHE A 6 26.14 -20.30 34.33
C PHE A 6 27.01 -20.42 33.07
N GLY A 7 27.19 -19.35 32.31
CA GLY A 7 27.96 -19.36 31.05
C GLY A 7 27.18 -18.80 29.87
N ASP A 8 27.62 -19.14 28.66
CA ASP A 8 27.08 -18.59 27.42
C ASP A 8 26.24 -19.60 26.65
N MET A 9 25.10 -19.14 26.12
CA MET A 9 24.29 -19.84 25.13
C MET A 9 24.34 -19.10 23.79
N VAL A 10 24.61 -19.82 22.70
CA VAL A 10 24.65 -19.27 21.34
C VAL A 10 23.47 -19.81 20.55
N PHE A 11 22.74 -18.92 19.88
CA PHE A 11 21.56 -19.28 19.09
C PHE A 11 21.75 -18.86 17.63
N GLN A 12 21.45 -19.75 16.70
CA GLN A 12 21.21 -19.36 15.31
C GLN A 12 19.78 -18.84 15.19
N LEU A 13 19.62 -17.63 14.67
CA LEU A 13 18.30 -17.04 14.39
C LEU A 13 17.82 -17.40 12.98
N PHE A 14 16.52 -17.57 12.81
CA PHE A 14 15.88 -17.96 11.55
C PHE A 14 15.28 -16.77 10.82
N GLY A 15 16.08 -15.74 10.55
CA GLY A 15 15.63 -14.53 9.86
C GLY A 15 15.15 -14.75 8.42
N ASP A 16 15.40 -15.93 7.83
CA ASP A 16 14.85 -16.35 6.55
C ASP A 16 13.41 -16.88 6.64
N LEU A 17 12.97 -17.35 7.82
CA LEU A 17 11.67 -17.99 8.03
C LEU A 17 10.75 -17.22 8.99
N ALA A 18 11.31 -16.47 9.93
CA ALA A 18 10.62 -15.59 10.88
C ALA A 18 11.33 -14.22 10.93
N PRO A 19 11.32 -13.45 9.82
CA PRO A 19 12.08 -12.22 9.68
C PRO A 19 11.66 -11.14 10.69
N GLY A 20 10.36 -10.89 10.86
CA GLY A 20 9.85 -9.85 11.75
C GLY A 20 10.20 -10.09 13.21
N THR A 21 10.02 -11.32 13.67
CA THR A 21 10.33 -11.80 15.01
C THR A 21 11.84 -11.69 15.27
N THR A 22 12.65 -12.20 14.33
CA THR A 22 14.12 -12.15 14.42
C THR A 22 14.62 -10.71 14.47
N GLU A 23 14.10 -9.84 13.62
CA GLU A 23 14.46 -8.42 13.58
C GLU A 23 14.09 -7.71 14.88
N ARG A 24 12.86 -7.93 15.38
CA ARG A 24 12.36 -7.32 16.61
C ARG A 24 13.22 -7.69 17.81
N ILE A 25 13.46 -8.98 18.02
CA ILE A 25 14.24 -9.47 19.18
C ILE A 25 15.71 -9.07 19.06
N SER A 26 16.28 -9.12 17.85
CA SER A 26 17.66 -8.66 17.61
C SER A 26 17.84 -7.18 17.95
N ARG A 27 16.85 -6.33 17.63
CA ARG A 27 16.87 -4.91 17.99
C ARG A 27 16.82 -4.72 19.51
N LEU A 28 15.89 -5.37 20.20
CA LEU A 28 15.79 -5.28 21.66
C LEU A 28 17.11 -5.72 22.34
N ALA A 29 17.71 -6.80 21.87
CA ALA A 29 19.02 -7.25 22.35
C ALA A 29 20.13 -6.21 22.08
N ALA A 30 20.20 -5.64 20.88
CA ALA A 30 21.20 -4.62 20.54
C ALA A 30 21.04 -3.32 21.35
N GLU A 31 19.83 -3.02 21.81
CA GLU A 31 19.52 -1.89 22.69
C GLU A 31 19.80 -2.18 24.18
N GLY A 32 20.26 -3.39 24.52
CA GLY A 32 20.53 -3.82 25.89
C GLY A 32 19.27 -4.08 26.72
N PHE A 33 18.10 -4.25 26.07
CA PHE A 33 16.81 -4.44 26.76
C PHE A 33 16.81 -5.63 27.73
N TYR A 34 17.51 -6.71 27.36
CA TYR A 34 17.55 -7.96 28.12
C TYR A 34 18.60 -7.97 29.23
N ASP A 35 19.48 -6.98 29.30
CA ASP A 35 20.59 -6.94 30.25
C ASP A 35 20.06 -6.76 31.69
N GLY A 36 20.42 -7.69 32.57
CA GLY A 36 19.94 -7.73 33.95
C GLY A 36 18.55 -8.35 34.14
N LEU A 37 17.88 -8.77 33.06
CA LEU A 37 16.59 -9.47 33.16
C LEU A 37 16.79 -10.92 33.62
N THR A 38 15.75 -11.53 34.18
CA THR A 38 15.81 -12.88 34.73
C THR A 38 15.08 -13.92 33.88
N PHE A 39 15.51 -15.17 33.99
CA PHE A 39 14.64 -16.31 33.71
C PHE A 39 13.64 -16.43 34.86
N HIS A 40 12.48 -15.80 34.71
CA HIS A 40 11.47 -15.72 35.76
C HIS A 40 10.68 -17.02 35.94
N ARG A 41 10.80 -17.96 35.00
CA ARG A 41 10.11 -19.26 35.03
C ARG A 41 11.00 -20.39 34.49
N VAL A 42 11.17 -21.44 35.29
CA VAL A 42 11.86 -22.69 34.95
C VAL A 42 10.89 -23.84 35.17
N ALA A 43 10.16 -24.18 34.10
CA ALA A 43 9.00 -25.06 34.17
C ALA A 43 9.35 -26.52 33.95
N SER A 44 8.57 -27.39 34.59
CA SER A 44 8.54 -28.83 34.34
C SER A 44 7.11 -29.27 34.07
N PHE A 45 6.94 -30.37 33.35
CA PHE A 45 5.66 -31.06 33.24
C PHE A 45 5.19 -31.56 34.60
N GLY A 46 3.89 -31.86 34.72
CA GLY A 46 3.31 -32.40 35.96
C GLY A 46 3.90 -33.75 36.40
N ASP A 47 4.58 -34.47 35.49
CA ASP A 47 5.33 -35.70 35.77
C ASP A 47 6.79 -35.46 36.19
N GLY A 48 7.21 -34.19 36.30
CA GLY A 48 8.54 -33.76 36.73
C GLY A 48 9.58 -33.71 35.61
N ARG A 49 9.23 -34.00 34.35
CA ARG A 49 10.15 -33.82 33.22
C ARG A 49 10.38 -32.33 32.93
N PRO A 50 11.61 -31.91 32.58
CA PRO A 50 11.87 -30.56 32.09
C PRO A 50 10.95 -30.14 30.95
N PHE A 51 10.48 -28.89 30.96
CA PHE A 51 9.61 -28.36 29.92
C PHE A 51 10.26 -27.17 29.19
N VAL A 52 10.35 -26.01 29.83
CA VAL A 52 10.93 -24.78 29.24
C VAL A 52 11.59 -23.91 30.31
N ILE A 53 12.59 -23.13 29.89
CA ILE A 53 13.08 -21.97 30.64
C ILE A 53 12.60 -20.70 29.93
N GLN A 54 11.98 -19.77 30.65
CA GLN A 54 11.34 -18.58 30.07
C GLN A 54 11.89 -17.31 30.72
N GLY A 55 12.17 -16.31 29.88
CA GLY A 55 12.78 -15.04 30.25
C GLY A 55 12.25 -13.87 29.40
N GLY A 56 12.96 -12.74 29.43
CA GLY A 56 12.62 -11.57 28.61
C GLY A 56 11.50 -10.67 29.15
N ASP A 57 11.13 -10.84 30.43
CA ASP A 57 10.18 -9.98 31.13
C ASP A 57 10.91 -8.93 31.99
N PRO A 58 10.79 -7.62 31.69
CA PRO A 58 11.38 -6.55 32.51
C PRO A 58 10.79 -6.42 33.92
N ARG A 59 9.62 -7.00 34.21
CA ARG A 59 9.06 -7.06 35.57
C ARG A 59 9.52 -8.30 36.35
N GLY A 60 9.97 -9.34 35.66
CA GLY A 60 10.39 -10.62 36.24
C GLY A 60 9.25 -11.40 36.93
N ASP A 61 8.00 -11.16 36.54
CA ASP A 61 6.81 -11.81 37.11
C ASP A 61 5.93 -12.55 36.08
N GLY A 62 6.35 -12.54 34.82
CA GLY A 62 5.69 -13.14 33.67
C GLY A 62 4.64 -12.25 33.00
N THR A 63 4.40 -11.02 33.50
CA THR A 63 3.31 -10.16 33.02
C THR A 63 3.75 -8.91 32.26
N GLY A 64 5.06 -8.65 32.19
CA GLY A 64 5.61 -7.51 31.47
C GLY A 64 6.02 -7.82 30.03
N GLY A 65 6.67 -6.85 29.42
CA GLY A 65 7.05 -6.84 28.02
C GLY A 65 7.70 -5.51 27.64
N SER A 66 8.11 -5.33 26.38
CA SER A 66 8.61 -4.06 25.86
C SER A 66 7.51 -3.02 25.65
N GLY A 67 6.25 -3.45 25.60
CA GLY A 67 5.07 -2.59 25.41
C GLY A 67 4.71 -2.34 23.94
N VAL A 68 5.34 -3.06 23.01
CA VAL A 68 4.98 -3.04 21.59
C VAL A 68 4.83 -4.49 21.14
N GLU A 69 3.57 -4.88 20.91
CA GLU A 69 3.21 -6.21 20.41
C GLU A 69 3.48 -6.34 18.91
N PHE A 70 3.60 -7.57 18.41
CA PHE A 70 3.72 -7.89 16.99
C PHE A 70 3.13 -9.28 16.68
N ASP A 71 2.87 -9.51 15.40
CA ASP A 71 2.18 -10.68 14.87
C ASP A 71 2.99 -11.97 15.10
N ASP A 72 2.30 -13.10 15.08
CA ASP A 72 2.93 -14.41 14.97
C ASP A 72 3.55 -14.61 13.57
N GLU A 73 4.65 -15.36 13.52
CA GLU A 73 5.31 -15.79 12.30
C GLU A 73 5.60 -17.29 12.37
N PHE A 74 4.68 -18.06 11.78
CA PHE A 74 4.78 -19.51 11.70
C PHE A 74 5.35 -19.97 10.36
N HIS A 75 6.04 -21.10 10.38
CA HIS A 75 6.59 -21.70 9.17
C HIS A 75 6.58 -23.23 9.27
N PRO A 76 6.20 -23.98 8.21
CA PRO A 76 6.06 -25.45 8.28
C PRO A 76 7.36 -26.20 8.57
N LEU A 77 8.52 -25.55 8.47
CA LEU A 77 9.84 -26.12 8.81
C LEU A 77 10.28 -25.85 10.25
N LEU A 78 9.49 -25.10 11.02
CA LEU A 78 9.81 -24.70 12.38
C LEU A 78 8.82 -25.36 13.34
N MET A 79 9.28 -26.39 14.04
CA MET A 79 8.48 -27.19 14.97
C MET A 79 9.29 -27.50 16.24
N HIS A 80 8.62 -27.62 17.38
CA HIS A 80 9.20 -27.88 18.70
C HIS A 80 9.53 -29.37 18.88
N THR A 81 10.47 -29.86 18.07
CA THR A 81 10.84 -31.29 17.98
C THR A 81 11.96 -31.71 18.92
N SER A 82 12.61 -30.77 19.62
CA SER A 82 13.80 -31.03 20.42
C SER A 82 14.00 -29.97 21.51
N SER A 83 14.99 -30.18 22.38
CA SER A 83 15.49 -29.15 23.28
C SER A 83 16.25 -28.06 22.51
N GLY A 84 16.35 -26.85 23.08
CA GLY A 84 17.10 -25.75 22.49
C GLY A 84 16.34 -24.94 21.43
N VAL A 85 15.07 -25.25 21.16
CA VAL A 85 14.23 -24.43 20.30
C VAL A 85 13.90 -23.12 21.03
N LEU A 86 14.19 -21.99 20.37
CA LEU A 86 13.97 -20.65 20.90
C LEU A 86 12.69 -20.05 20.27
N SER A 87 11.71 -19.74 21.12
CA SER A 87 10.38 -19.33 20.69
C SER A 87 9.84 -18.17 21.52
N MET A 88 8.89 -17.43 20.96
CA MET A 88 8.20 -16.33 21.64
C MET A 88 7.18 -16.84 22.65
N ALA A 89 7.17 -16.23 23.85
CA ALA A 89 6.09 -16.41 24.81
C ALA A 89 5.01 -15.35 24.55
N LYS A 90 3.74 -15.78 24.49
CA LYS A 90 2.58 -14.90 24.28
C LYS A 90 1.40 -15.31 25.14
N SER A 91 0.42 -14.41 25.26
CA SER A 91 -0.78 -14.62 26.10
C SER A 91 -2.05 -14.87 25.28
N LEU A 92 -2.10 -14.29 24.09
CA LEU A 92 -3.15 -14.42 23.09
C LEU A 92 -2.50 -14.47 21.71
N ASP A 93 -3.30 -14.78 20.70
CA ASP A 93 -2.88 -14.73 19.32
C ASP A 93 -2.43 -13.34 18.86
N ASP A 94 -1.33 -13.28 18.08
CA ASP A 94 -0.69 -12.04 17.60
C ASP A 94 -0.25 -11.04 18.70
N THR A 95 0.12 -11.55 19.88
CA THR A 95 0.58 -10.74 21.02
C THR A 95 2.04 -11.01 21.43
N ASN A 96 2.90 -11.36 20.47
CA ASN A 96 4.34 -11.45 20.76
C ASN A 96 4.88 -10.09 21.19
N ASP A 97 5.80 -10.05 22.16
CA ASP A 97 6.40 -8.79 22.64
C ASP A 97 7.91 -8.94 22.88
N SER A 98 8.32 -9.31 24.09
CA SER A 98 9.75 -9.43 24.43
C SER A 98 10.09 -10.73 25.14
N GLN A 99 9.09 -11.40 25.72
CA GLN A 99 9.30 -12.65 26.43
C GLN A 99 9.55 -13.79 25.45
N PHE A 100 10.49 -14.66 25.81
CA PHE A 100 10.85 -15.84 25.03
C PHE A 100 11.03 -17.03 25.95
N PHE A 101 11.00 -18.23 25.39
CA PHE A 101 11.36 -19.45 26.08
C PHE A 101 12.28 -20.33 25.24
N ILE A 102 13.01 -21.21 25.95
CA ILE A 102 13.88 -22.22 25.35
C ILE A 102 13.36 -23.58 25.79
N THR A 103 13.11 -24.48 24.85
CA THR A 103 12.59 -25.83 25.13
C THR A 103 13.64 -26.70 25.81
N ALA A 104 13.21 -27.55 26.74
CA ALA A 104 14.04 -28.57 27.37
C ALA A 104 13.86 -29.97 26.78
N GLY A 105 13.03 -30.10 25.75
CA GLY A 105 12.75 -31.32 25.00
C GLY A 105 11.68 -31.09 23.93
N PRO A 106 11.22 -32.14 23.24
CA PRO A 106 10.12 -32.04 22.27
C PRO A 106 8.81 -31.59 22.94
N THR A 107 8.14 -30.59 22.37
CA THR A 107 6.92 -29.96 22.89
C THR A 107 5.94 -29.60 21.76
N ARG A 108 5.58 -30.60 20.94
CA ARG A 108 4.80 -30.46 19.71
C ARG A 108 3.45 -29.75 19.87
N PHE A 109 2.83 -29.82 21.05
CA PHE A 109 1.61 -29.07 21.38
C PHE A 109 1.78 -27.53 21.40
N LEU A 110 3.00 -27.01 21.23
CA LEU A 110 3.29 -25.59 21.07
C LEU A 110 3.43 -25.16 19.60
N ASP A 111 3.44 -26.11 18.66
CA ASP A 111 3.59 -25.84 17.23
C ASP A 111 2.45 -24.97 16.72
N PHE A 112 2.81 -24.00 15.88
CA PHE A 112 1.90 -23.01 15.29
C PHE A 112 1.01 -22.26 16.31
N ASN A 113 1.46 -22.26 17.57
CA ASN A 113 0.94 -21.42 18.63
C ASN A 113 2.05 -20.59 19.29
N HIS A 114 3.33 -20.84 18.99
CA HIS A 114 4.44 -20.00 19.45
C HIS A 114 5.45 -19.84 18.33
N SER A 115 5.73 -18.58 17.96
CA SER A 115 6.65 -18.25 16.89
C SER A 115 8.07 -18.69 17.24
N ILE A 116 8.59 -19.70 16.54
CA ILE A 116 9.97 -20.15 16.65
C ILE A 116 10.84 -19.20 15.83
N PHE A 117 11.90 -18.65 16.42
CA PHE A 117 12.78 -17.70 15.74
C PHE A 117 14.26 -18.02 15.87
N GLY A 118 14.62 -19.11 16.57
CA GLY A 118 15.99 -19.59 16.58
C GLY A 118 16.18 -20.96 17.21
N PHE A 119 17.43 -21.39 17.26
CA PHE A 119 17.83 -22.69 17.82
C PHE A 119 19.19 -22.60 18.48
N LEU A 120 19.35 -23.27 19.63
CA LEU A 120 20.57 -23.34 20.42
C LEU A 120 21.64 -24.16 19.70
N VAL A 121 22.77 -23.54 19.39
CA VAL A 121 23.91 -24.20 18.72
C VAL A 121 25.09 -24.47 19.66
N GLU A 122 25.22 -23.69 20.74
CA GLU A 122 26.20 -23.91 21.81
C GLU A 122 25.61 -23.58 23.18
N GLY A 123 26.08 -24.26 24.24
CA GLY A 123 25.64 -23.99 25.62
C GLY A 123 24.42 -24.78 26.07
N ASP A 124 24.18 -25.98 25.53
CA ASP A 124 23.07 -26.84 26.01
C ASP A 124 23.27 -27.27 27.48
N ASP A 125 24.52 -27.42 27.93
CA ASP A 125 24.87 -27.64 29.34
C ASP A 125 24.49 -26.45 30.22
N VAL A 126 24.62 -25.22 29.72
CA VAL A 126 24.13 -24.00 30.38
C VAL A 126 22.61 -24.04 30.52
N ARG A 127 21.89 -24.38 29.44
CA ARG A 127 20.41 -24.56 29.48
C ARG A 127 20.01 -25.63 30.51
N GLU A 128 20.67 -26.79 30.51
CA GLU A 128 20.40 -27.87 31.46
C GLU A 128 20.68 -27.47 32.91
N ALA A 129 21.76 -26.72 33.15
CA ALA A 129 22.11 -26.21 34.46
C ALA A 129 21.03 -25.23 34.98
N ILE A 130 20.56 -24.30 34.14
CA ILE A 130 19.45 -23.40 34.48
C ILE A 130 18.17 -24.19 34.75
N GLN A 131 17.87 -25.19 33.92
CA GLN A 131 16.69 -26.05 34.10
C GLN A 131 16.69 -26.85 35.41
N SER A 132 17.87 -27.05 36.01
CA SER A 132 18.07 -27.82 37.24
C SER A 132 18.05 -26.98 38.53
N VAL A 133 17.88 -25.66 38.43
CA VAL A 133 17.86 -24.78 39.61
C VAL A 133 16.64 -25.06 40.49
N PRO A 134 16.75 -24.91 41.83
CA PRO A 134 15.60 -24.98 42.71
C PRO A 134 14.56 -23.91 42.37
N VAL A 135 13.31 -24.33 42.19
CA VAL A 135 12.17 -23.43 41.93
C VAL A 135 11.20 -23.38 43.12
N GLY A 136 10.60 -22.21 43.32
CA GLY A 136 9.53 -21.94 44.27
C GLY A 136 8.15 -21.98 43.63
N ALA A 137 7.22 -21.18 44.17
CA ALA A 137 5.86 -21.11 43.64
C ALA A 137 5.84 -20.53 42.22
N GLY A 138 5.01 -21.10 41.34
CA GLY A 138 4.86 -20.65 39.96
C GLY A 138 6.09 -20.91 39.09
N ASP A 139 6.87 -21.96 39.40
CA ASP A 139 8.09 -22.34 38.68
C ASP A 139 9.18 -21.26 38.70
N ARG A 140 9.10 -20.28 39.61
CA ARG A 140 10.08 -19.20 39.72
C ARG A 140 11.37 -19.70 40.42
N PRO A 141 12.57 -19.48 39.85
CA PRO A 141 13.82 -19.78 40.54
C PRO A 141 13.90 -19.16 41.95
N ILE A 142 14.40 -19.90 42.93
CA ILE A 142 14.59 -19.40 44.30
C ILE A 142 15.73 -18.38 44.34
N GLU A 143 16.79 -18.63 43.58
CA GLU A 143 17.86 -17.68 43.30
C GLU A 143 17.70 -17.19 41.87
N ASP A 144 17.76 -15.87 41.66
CA ASP A 144 17.55 -15.27 40.34
C ASP A 144 18.63 -15.75 39.36
N VAL A 145 18.21 -16.24 38.19
CA VAL A 145 19.08 -16.55 37.06
C VAL A 145 19.07 -15.37 36.11
N VAL A 146 20.17 -14.63 36.04
CA VAL A 146 20.23 -13.30 35.41
C VAL A 146 20.94 -13.35 34.05
N ILE A 147 20.32 -12.77 33.03
CA ILE A 147 20.94 -12.51 31.73
C ILE A 147 21.91 -11.34 31.90
N SER A 148 23.20 -11.60 31.76
CA SER A 148 24.23 -10.55 31.86
C SER A 148 24.26 -9.66 30.63
N SER A 149 24.19 -10.27 29.44
CA SER A 149 24.10 -9.55 28.17
C SER A 149 23.62 -10.44 27.02
N ILE A 150 23.06 -9.81 25.98
CA ILE A 150 22.81 -10.45 24.69
C ILE A 150 23.50 -9.65 23.59
N THR A 151 24.38 -10.31 22.83
CA THR A 151 25.05 -9.72 21.67
C THR A 151 24.71 -10.49 20.40
N ARG A 152 24.56 -9.76 19.29
CA ARG A 152 24.43 -10.32 17.95
C ARG A 152 25.79 -10.24 17.25
N PHE A 153 26.19 -11.33 16.59
CA PHE A 153 27.39 -11.41 15.78
C PHE A 153 27.15 -12.31 14.57
N ASP A 154 28.00 -12.19 13.56
CA ASP A 154 28.02 -13.12 12.43
C ASP A 154 28.84 -14.35 12.79
N ASP A 155 28.26 -15.52 12.65
CA ASP A 155 28.90 -16.79 12.95
C ASP A 155 29.22 -17.56 11.66
N ALA A 156 30.47 -18.01 11.55
CA ALA A 156 30.96 -18.83 10.44
C ALA A 156 31.36 -20.25 10.89
N GLU A 157 31.21 -20.55 12.18
CA GLU A 157 31.61 -21.81 12.81
C GLU A 157 30.42 -22.75 12.97
N ASN A 158 29.25 -22.24 13.37
CA ASN A 158 28.04 -23.04 13.54
C ASN A 158 27.05 -22.93 12.38
N ALA A 159 26.26 -23.98 12.21
CA ALA A 159 25.11 -24.01 11.32
C ALA A 159 24.08 -25.05 11.79
N VAL A 160 22.80 -24.72 11.65
CA VAL A 160 21.67 -25.62 11.86
C VAL A 160 21.33 -26.30 10.55
N LEU A 161 21.42 -27.64 10.54
CA LEU A 161 20.91 -28.46 9.46
C LEU A 161 19.44 -28.79 9.73
N ARG A 162 18.55 -28.25 8.90
CA ARG A 162 17.11 -28.56 8.93
C ARG A 162 16.84 -29.70 7.96
N LEU A 163 16.30 -30.81 8.46
CA LEU A 163 15.91 -31.96 7.66
C LEU A 163 14.39 -32.10 7.72
N SER A 164 13.74 -32.11 6.56
CA SER A 164 12.32 -32.41 6.44
C SER A 164 12.11 -33.55 5.45
N ALA A 165 11.07 -34.33 5.68
CA ALA A 165 10.58 -35.34 4.75
C ALA A 165 9.12 -35.01 4.43
N PRO A 166 8.63 -35.36 3.22
CA PRO A 166 7.20 -35.23 2.92
C PRO A 166 6.36 -35.97 3.97
N GLU A 167 5.18 -35.43 4.25
CA GLU A 167 4.24 -36.05 5.17
C GLU A 167 3.96 -37.52 4.80
N GLY A 168 3.78 -38.38 5.80
CA GLY A 168 3.62 -39.82 5.63
C GLY A 168 4.90 -40.57 5.25
N THR A 169 6.06 -39.88 5.12
CA THR A 169 7.34 -40.57 4.95
C THR A 169 7.68 -41.36 6.20
N ALA A 170 8.00 -42.64 6.02
CA ALA A 170 8.52 -43.49 7.07
C ALA A 170 9.74 -44.24 6.55
N GLY A 171 10.71 -44.49 7.42
CA GLY A 171 11.88 -45.28 7.07
C GLY A 171 13.13 -44.80 7.79
N GLU A 172 14.27 -45.11 7.19
CA GLU A 172 15.57 -44.80 7.73
C GLU A 172 16.45 -44.25 6.62
N ALA A 173 17.34 -43.31 6.95
CA ALA A 173 18.31 -42.77 6.02
C ALA A 173 19.63 -42.48 6.74
N ASP A 174 20.75 -42.60 6.02
CA ASP A 174 22.03 -42.10 6.51
C ASP A 174 22.27 -40.71 5.92
N VAL A 175 22.39 -39.70 6.77
CA VAL A 175 22.69 -38.32 6.37
C VAL A 175 24.18 -38.09 6.56
N THR A 176 24.87 -37.75 5.46
CA THR A 176 26.30 -37.41 5.48
C THR A 176 26.47 -35.92 5.29
N VAL A 177 26.93 -35.23 6.33
CA VAL A 177 27.28 -33.81 6.29
C VAL A 177 28.77 -33.69 5.97
N THR A 178 29.11 -32.90 4.95
CA THR A 178 30.49 -32.59 4.59
C THR A 178 30.77 -31.11 4.86
N ALA A 179 31.57 -30.82 5.88
CA ALA A 179 32.08 -29.46 6.10
C ALA A 179 33.35 -29.26 5.28
N ARG A 180 33.46 -28.12 4.58
CA ARG A 180 34.62 -27.77 3.76
C ARG A 180 35.17 -26.41 4.21
N SER A 181 36.47 -26.33 4.48
CA SER A 181 37.14 -25.05 4.76
C SER A 181 37.35 -24.24 3.48
N ALA A 182 37.60 -22.93 3.63
CA ALA A 182 37.94 -22.05 2.50
C ALA A 182 39.19 -22.51 1.71
N GLY A 183 40.11 -23.24 2.37
CA GLY A 183 41.29 -23.85 1.73
C GLY A 183 41.01 -25.15 0.98
N GLY A 184 39.77 -25.64 0.99
CA GLY A 184 39.34 -26.85 0.28
C GLY A 184 39.43 -28.15 1.07
N GLU A 185 39.93 -28.11 2.31
CA GLU A 185 39.96 -29.27 3.22
C GLU A 185 38.53 -29.67 3.61
N GLN A 186 38.27 -30.97 3.77
CA GLN A 186 36.94 -31.48 4.07
C GLN A 186 36.98 -32.45 5.25
N THR A 187 35.96 -32.33 6.11
CA THR A 187 35.60 -33.37 7.07
C THR A 187 34.18 -33.85 6.78
N ARG A 188 33.87 -35.09 7.16
CA ARG A 188 32.55 -35.69 6.97
C ARG A 188 32.09 -36.38 8.24
N GLN A 189 30.80 -36.23 8.51
CA GLN A 189 30.12 -36.99 9.54
C GLN A 189 28.87 -37.60 8.93
N THR A 190 28.69 -38.90 9.15
CA THR A 190 27.48 -39.61 8.79
C THR A 190 26.74 -39.97 10.06
N PHE A 191 25.45 -39.67 10.11
CA PHE A 191 24.57 -40.11 11.18
C PHE A 191 23.31 -40.73 10.58
N HIS A 192 22.75 -41.67 11.32
CA HIS A 192 21.55 -42.39 10.95
C HIS A 192 20.33 -41.62 11.44
N VAL A 193 19.34 -41.41 10.57
CA VAL A 193 18.04 -40.82 10.90
C VAL A 193 16.95 -41.85 10.69
N SER A 194 16.08 -41.99 11.69
CA SER A 194 14.83 -42.74 11.57
C SER A 194 13.70 -41.73 11.40
N ILE A 195 12.93 -41.88 10.33
CA ILE A 195 11.77 -41.06 10.00
C ILE A 195 10.53 -41.90 10.37
N ALA A 196 9.76 -41.40 11.32
CA ALA A 196 8.43 -41.92 11.61
C ALA A 196 7.39 -40.94 11.05
N PRO A 197 6.19 -41.43 10.67
CA PRO A 197 5.06 -40.54 10.42
C PRO A 197 4.86 -39.63 11.62
N ASP A 198 4.61 -38.35 11.36
CA ASP A 198 4.16 -37.44 12.41
C ASP A 198 2.79 -37.91 12.88
N GLY A 199 2.64 -38.07 14.19
CA GLY A 199 1.38 -38.48 14.82
C GLY A 199 0.68 -37.34 15.53
N GLU A 200 1.30 -36.17 15.55
CA GLU A 200 0.73 -34.95 16.09
C GLU A 200 -0.08 -34.26 14.99
N ASP A 201 -1.22 -33.72 15.39
CA ASP A 201 -2.16 -33.00 14.52
C ASP A 201 -2.06 -31.53 14.90
N SER A 202 -1.41 -30.75 14.04
CA SER A 202 -1.06 -29.35 14.32
C SER A 202 -2.19 -28.43 13.86
N PHE A 203 -2.37 -27.29 14.54
CA PHE A 203 -3.36 -26.32 14.07
C PHE A 203 -2.92 -25.64 12.76
N PRO A 204 -3.85 -25.36 11.84
CA PRO A 204 -3.55 -24.55 10.68
C PRO A 204 -3.27 -23.12 11.12
N PHE A 205 -2.46 -22.44 10.33
CA PHE A 205 -2.06 -21.06 10.60
C PHE A 205 -2.16 -20.20 9.34
N LEU A 206 -2.25 -18.90 9.53
CA LEU A 206 -2.33 -17.91 8.47
C LEU A 206 -0.95 -17.68 7.86
N GLY A 207 -0.93 -17.52 6.54
CA GLY A 207 0.23 -16.93 5.86
C GLY A 207 0.24 -15.42 6.01
N ALA A 208 1.33 -14.77 5.58
CA ALA A 208 1.41 -13.32 5.56
C ALA A 208 0.30 -12.70 4.69
N ILE A 209 -0.37 -11.68 5.22
CA ILE A 209 -1.44 -10.95 4.52
C ILE A 209 -1.05 -9.48 4.41
N ASP A 210 -0.79 -9.04 3.18
CA ASP A 210 -0.51 -7.63 2.89
C ASP A 210 -1.75 -6.75 3.18
N PRO A 211 -1.54 -5.46 3.49
CA PRO A 211 -2.63 -4.50 3.59
C PRO A 211 -3.53 -4.52 2.34
N ILE A 212 -4.83 -4.62 2.57
CA ILE A 212 -5.83 -4.75 1.50
C ILE A 212 -6.10 -3.37 0.92
N GLN A 213 -6.02 -3.23 -0.40
CA GLN A 213 -6.22 -1.95 -1.09
C GLN A 213 -7.53 -1.95 -1.87
N THR A 214 -8.29 -0.86 -1.75
CA THR A 214 -9.49 -0.60 -2.55
C THR A 214 -9.77 0.91 -2.63
N SER A 215 -10.83 1.31 -3.32
CA SER A 215 -11.32 2.69 -3.37
C SER A 215 -12.71 2.80 -2.76
N ALA A 216 -13.11 4.03 -2.40
CA ALA A 216 -14.43 4.31 -1.84
C ALA A 216 -15.57 3.66 -2.65
N GLY A 217 -16.39 2.85 -1.99
CA GLY A 217 -17.53 2.15 -2.59
C GLY A 217 -17.18 1.01 -3.57
N GLN A 218 -15.89 0.68 -3.76
CA GLN A 218 -15.47 -0.43 -4.59
C GLN A 218 -15.23 -1.69 -3.74
N PRO A 219 -15.94 -2.80 -4.02
CA PRO A 219 -15.63 -4.09 -3.42
C PRO A 219 -14.28 -4.62 -3.88
N VAL A 220 -13.57 -5.30 -2.99
CA VAL A 220 -12.33 -6.03 -3.32
C VAL A 220 -12.43 -7.46 -2.79
N SER A 221 -11.91 -8.42 -3.54
CA SER A 221 -11.81 -9.82 -3.11
C SER A 221 -10.35 -10.25 -3.05
N PHE A 222 -10.02 -11.08 -2.07
CA PHE A 222 -8.71 -11.68 -1.88
C PHE A 222 -8.88 -13.08 -1.27
N ASP A 223 -7.83 -13.90 -1.37
CA ASP A 223 -7.81 -15.21 -0.73
C ASP A 223 -7.02 -15.08 0.57
N ILE A 224 -7.57 -15.58 1.69
CA ILE A 224 -6.87 -15.65 2.97
C ILE A 224 -5.87 -16.80 2.89
N PRO A 225 -4.56 -16.54 2.90
CA PRO A 225 -3.57 -17.60 2.86
C PRO A 225 -3.59 -18.35 4.20
N ALA A 226 -3.67 -19.68 4.13
CA ALA A 226 -3.52 -20.53 5.30
C ALA A 226 -2.73 -21.78 4.92
N ILE A 227 -2.03 -22.33 5.92
CA ILE A 227 -1.22 -23.52 5.81
C ILE A 227 -1.68 -24.49 6.90
N ASP A 228 -1.98 -25.71 6.48
CA ASP A 228 -2.15 -26.87 7.32
C ASP A 228 -1.06 -27.87 6.90
N VAL A 229 -0.22 -28.32 7.84
CA VAL A 229 0.97 -29.09 7.46
C VAL A 229 0.66 -30.56 7.19
N GLU A 230 -0.46 -31.04 7.72
CA GLU A 230 -1.06 -32.35 7.51
C GLU A 230 -2.04 -32.39 6.32
N GLY A 231 -2.39 -31.22 5.76
CA GLY A 231 -3.26 -31.08 4.59
C GLY A 231 -4.73 -31.34 4.89
N ASP A 232 -5.13 -31.16 6.15
CA ASP A 232 -6.51 -31.31 6.61
C ASP A 232 -7.42 -30.18 6.11
N ALA A 233 -8.72 -30.39 6.26
CA ALA A 233 -9.71 -29.39 5.90
C ALA A 233 -9.68 -28.22 6.89
N VAL A 234 -9.50 -27.01 6.37
CA VAL A 234 -9.48 -25.78 7.18
C VAL A 234 -10.75 -24.96 7.00
N TYR A 235 -11.04 -24.15 8.02
CA TYR A 235 -12.21 -23.28 8.09
C TYR A 235 -11.81 -21.84 8.38
N TYR A 236 -12.44 -20.90 7.70
CA TYR A 236 -12.10 -19.48 7.72
C TYR A 236 -13.18 -18.64 8.37
N GLY A 237 -12.78 -17.47 8.89
CA GLY A 237 -13.67 -16.48 9.47
C GLY A 237 -13.18 -15.05 9.23
N GLY A 238 -14.10 -14.09 9.27
CA GLY A 238 -13.82 -12.66 9.12
C GLY A 238 -14.70 -11.77 9.99
N TRP A 239 -14.11 -10.70 10.53
CA TRP A 239 -14.81 -9.68 11.31
C TRP A 239 -14.34 -8.28 10.92
N ASN A 240 -15.25 -7.31 10.88
CA ASN A 240 -14.94 -5.91 10.59
C ASN A 240 -14.39 -5.14 11.81
N LEU A 241 -13.36 -5.71 12.45
CA LEU A 241 -12.68 -5.17 13.62
C LEU A 241 -11.30 -4.65 13.23
N ALA A 242 -10.94 -3.45 13.69
CA ALA A 242 -9.59 -2.91 13.54
C ALA A 242 -8.69 -3.20 14.74
N ARG A 243 -9.26 -3.51 15.91
CA ARG A 243 -8.54 -3.82 17.13
C ARG A 243 -9.46 -4.48 18.14
N TRP A 244 -8.88 -5.08 19.18
CA TRP A 244 -9.63 -5.52 20.33
C TRP A 244 -10.30 -4.35 21.07
N PRO A 245 -11.55 -4.51 21.55
CA PRO A 245 -12.16 -3.53 22.45
C PRO A 245 -11.44 -3.54 23.80
N ALA A 246 -11.71 -2.53 24.63
CA ALA A 246 -11.21 -2.52 26.00
C ALA A 246 -11.68 -3.76 26.80
N PRO A 247 -10.89 -4.27 27.76
CA PRO A 247 -11.26 -5.41 28.58
C PRO A 247 -12.65 -5.24 29.22
N GLY A 248 -13.46 -6.30 29.16
CA GLY A 248 -14.83 -6.31 29.70
C GLY A 248 -15.90 -5.68 28.80
N GLN A 249 -15.55 -5.14 27.63
CA GLN A 249 -16.53 -4.67 26.65
C GLN A 249 -16.96 -5.77 25.67
N ASP A 250 -18.21 -5.65 25.20
CA ASP A 250 -18.74 -6.45 24.10
C ASP A 250 -17.96 -6.15 22.83
N TRP A 251 -17.41 -7.18 22.19
CA TRP A 251 -16.63 -7.08 20.97
C TRP A 251 -17.41 -6.44 19.82
N ARG A 252 -18.73 -6.59 19.79
CA ARG A 252 -19.58 -5.98 18.75
C ARG A 252 -19.52 -4.46 18.76
N SER A 253 -19.18 -3.85 19.89
CA SER A 253 -19.03 -2.39 20.00
C SER A 253 -17.81 -1.83 19.25
N ALA A 254 -16.83 -2.68 18.92
CA ALA A 254 -15.64 -2.30 18.17
C ALA A 254 -15.78 -2.54 16.64
N ARG A 255 -16.93 -3.04 16.17
CA ARG A 255 -17.20 -3.22 14.74
C ARG A 255 -17.21 -1.88 14.01
N GLN A 256 -16.71 -1.89 12.79
CA GLN A 256 -16.72 -0.75 11.87
C GLN A 256 -17.93 -0.87 10.94
N PRO A 257 -19.07 -0.21 11.23
CA PRO A 257 -20.31 -0.40 10.47
C PRO A 257 -20.25 0.10 9.02
N ASP A 258 -19.21 0.87 8.69
CA ASP A 258 -18.93 1.42 7.38
C ASP A 258 -18.02 0.52 6.53
N LEU A 259 -17.69 -0.67 7.04
CA LEU A 259 -16.96 -1.72 6.33
C LEU A 259 -17.65 -3.08 6.54
N GLU A 260 -17.99 -3.74 5.45
CA GLU A 260 -18.44 -5.13 5.45
C GLU A 260 -17.30 -6.06 5.04
N ILE A 261 -17.24 -7.24 5.65
CA ILE A 261 -16.42 -8.37 5.22
C ILE A 261 -17.32 -9.60 5.13
N ALA A 262 -17.13 -10.39 4.08
CA ALA A 262 -17.74 -11.71 3.93
C ALA A 262 -16.66 -12.71 3.53
N VAL A 263 -16.55 -13.81 4.28
CA VAL A 263 -15.55 -14.86 4.04
C VAL A 263 -16.25 -16.16 3.66
N HIS A 264 -15.79 -16.81 2.59
CA HIS A 264 -16.27 -18.14 2.28
C HIS A 264 -15.59 -19.15 3.22
N PRO A 265 -16.36 -19.90 4.03
CA PRO A 265 -15.85 -20.56 5.23
C PRO A 265 -14.91 -21.72 4.96
N THR A 266 -14.84 -22.27 3.74
CA THR A 266 -13.97 -23.42 3.39
C THR A 266 -13.01 -23.15 2.25
N THR A 267 -13.06 -21.97 1.63
CA THR A 267 -12.13 -21.61 0.55
C THR A 267 -11.26 -20.42 0.90
N GLY A 268 -11.56 -19.72 2.00
CA GLY A 268 -10.83 -18.53 2.43
C GLY A 268 -11.03 -17.33 1.51
N ARG A 269 -11.88 -17.42 0.49
CA ARG A 269 -12.15 -16.30 -0.40
C ARG A 269 -12.97 -15.24 0.33
N ALA A 270 -12.33 -14.13 0.62
CA ALA A 270 -12.92 -12.99 1.30
C ALA A 270 -13.36 -11.91 0.30
N THR A 271 -14.38 -11.14 0.66
CA THR A 271 -14.79 -9.93 -0.04
C THR A 271 -15.05 -8.82 0.96
N ILE A 272 -14.41 -7.68 0.74
CA ILE A 272 -14.60 -6.47 1.54
C ILE A 272 -15.41 -5.46 0.75
N ARG A 273 -16.37 -4.81 1.40
CA ARG A 273 -17.21 -3.76 0.81
C ARG A 273 -17.21 -2.53 1.72
N PRO A 274 -16.43 -1.50 1.39
CA PRO A 274 -16.58 -0.19 2.01
C PRO A 274 -17.95 0.40 1.71
N ALA A 275 -18.55 1.08 2.69
CA ALA A 275 -19.73 1.89 2.43
C ALA A 275 -19.40 3.06 1.48
N ASN A 276 -20.41 3.57 0.78
CA ASN A 276 -20.23 4.68 -0.17
C ASN A 276 -19.64 5.92 0.53
N GLY A 277 -18.62 6.51 -0.08
CA GLY A 277 -17.95 7.72 0.42
C GLY A 277 -16.98 7.50 1.59
N VAL A 278 -16.83 6.27 2.08
CA VAL A 278 -15.80 5.93 3.07
C VAL A 278 -14.43 6.00 2.41
N VAL A 279 -13.53 6.75 3.03
CA VAL A 279 -12.12 6.88 2.67
C VAL A 279 -11.31 6.84 3.97
N GLY A 280 -10.10 6.29 3.91
CA GLY A 280 -9.20 6.21 5.05
C GLY A 280 -8.73 4.78 5.30
N VAL A 281 -8.14 4.59 6.48
CA VAL A 281 -7.74 3.28 6.96
C VAL A 281 -8.87 2.68 7.78
N ARG A 282 -9.21 1.43 7.47
CA ARG A 282 -10.03 0.54 8.32
C ARG A 282 -9.23 -0.72 8.61
N GLY A 283 -9.79 -1.62 9.42
CA GLY A 283 -9.19 -2.93 9.65
C GLY A 283 -10.22 -4.05 9.54
N VAL A 284 -9.74 -5.25 9.25
CA VAL A 284 -10.50 -6.48 9.42
C VAL A 284 -9.69 -7.44 10.28
N LEU A 285 -10.37 -8.33 10.98
CA LEU A 285 -9.78 -9.50 11.60
C LEU A 285 -10.16 -10.69 10.74
N VAL A 286 -9.19 -11.50 10.33
CA VAL A 286 -9.42 -12.77 9.62
C VAL A 286 -8.84 -13.90 10.42
N GLY A 287 -9.31 -15.13 10.20
CA GLY A 287 -8.81 -16.28 10.92
C GLY A 287 -8.95 -17.60 10.20
N VAL A 288 -8.20 -18.60 10.66
CA VAL A 288 -8.28 -20.00 10.23
C VAL A 288 -8.29 -20.97 11.42
N ASN A 289 -8.98 -22.11 11.28
CA ASN A 289 -8.97 -23.23 12.24
C ASN A 289 -9.25 -24.59 11.57
N ALA A 290 -9.03 -25.68 12.32
CA ALA A 290 -9.23 -27.07 11.85
C ALA A 290 -10.63 -27.67 12.13
N PHE A 291 -11.48 -27.04 12.95
CA PHE A 291 -12.65 -27.72 13.52
C PHE A 291 -13.94 -27.50 12.74
N SER A 292 -14.35 -26.25 12.58
CA SER A 292 -15.64 -25.93 12.00
C SER A 292 -15.77 -24.50 11.52
N GLU A 293 -16.80 -24.30 10.69
CA GLU A 293 -17.34 -22.98 10.39
C GLU A 293 -17.84 -22.30 11.68
N VAL A 294 -17.81 -20.97 11.71
CA VAL A 294 -18.35 -20.15 12.79
C VAL A 294 -19.43 -19.22 12.26
N ASP A 295 -20.42 -18.94 13.10
CA ASP A 295 -21.31 -17.80 12.89
C ASP A 295 -20.56 -16.53 13.32
N GLU A 296 -19.99 -15.83 12.34
CA GLU A 296 -19.23 -14.59 12.52
C GLU A 296 -20.05 -13.47 13.16
N GLU A 297 -21.39 -13.54 13.13
CA GLU A 297 -22.26 -12.56 13.78
C GLU A 297 -22.44 -12.84 15.29
N GLN A 298 -22.44 -14.11 15.66
CA GLN A 298 -22.70 -14.55 17.03
C GLN A 298 -21.44 -14.84 17.85
N THR A 299 -20.31 -15.14 17.20
CA THR A 299 -19.09 -15.63 17.86
C THR A 299 -18.14 -14.50 18.24
N ASP A 300 -17.73 -14.43 19.51
CA ASP A 300 -16.66 -13.51 19.96
C ASP A 300 -15.29 -14.08 19.53
N PRO A 301 -14.57 -13.43 18.60
CA PRO A 301 -13.31 -13.96 18.09
C PRO A 301 -12.22 -14.08 19.17
N ARG A 302 -12.29 -13.34 20.28
CA ARG A 302 -11.30 -13.50 21.38
C ARG A 302 -11.38 -14.88 22.03
N GLY A 303 -12.59 -15.44 22.13
CA GLY A 303 -12.80 -16.77 22.66
C GLY A 303 -12.28 -17.89 21.75
N LEU A 304 -11.88 -17.54 20.52
CA LEU A 304 -11.37 -18.47 19.53
C LEU A 304 -9.84 -18.56 19.48
N SER A 305 -9.13 -17.55 19.99
CA SER A 305 -7.65 -17.38 19.91
C SER A 305 -6.79 -18.56 20.41
N GLY A 306 -7.36 -19.55 21.10
CA GLY A 306 -6.66 -20.78 21.49
C GLY A 306 -6.77 -21.93 20.48
N PHE A 307 -7.58 -21.77 19.43
CA PHE A 307 -7.87 -22.77 18.39
C PHE A 307 -7.83 -22.18 16.98
N TRP A 308 -7.66 -20.87 16.90
CA TRP A 308 -7.66 -20.08 15.68
C TRP A 308 -6.40 -19.25 15.67
N ASP A 309 -5.74 -19.23 14.51
CA ASP A 309 -4.82 -18.16 14.14
C ASP A 309 -5.66 -17.01 13.56
N LEU A 310 -5.50 -15.81 14.11
CA LEU A 310 -6.32 -14.63 13.98
C LEU A 310 -5.44 -13.40 13.70
N GLN A 311 -5.56 -12.82 12.51
CA GLN A 311 -4.75 -11.69 12.09
C GLN A 311 -5.57 -10.42 11.81
N PHE A 312 -5.14 -9.28 12.38
CA PHE A 312 -5.67 -7.97 12.02
C PHE A 312 -4.99 -7.45 10.74
N VAL A 313 -5.78 -7.19 9.71
CA VAL A 313 -5.31 -6.74 8.39
C VAL A 313 -5.81 -5.31 8.10
N PRO A 314 -4.90 -4.34 7.84
CA PRO A 314 -5.31 -3.01 7.41
C PRO A 314 -6.03 -3.05 6.06
N VAL A 315 -7.05 -2.20 5.93
CA VAL A 315 -7.79 -1.96 4.68
C VAL A 315 -7.62 -0.49 4.32
N PHE A 316 -6.88 -0.24 3.25
CA PHE A 316 -6.61 1.08 2.70
C PHE A 316 -7.67 1.41 1.65
N ILE A 317 -8.53 2.38 1.98
CA ILE A 317 -9.65 2.79 1.14
C ILE A 317 -9.32 4.14 0.55
N ALA A 318 -8.82 4.14 -0.68
CA ALA A 318 -8.42 5.33 -1.42
C ALA A 318 -9.62 6.23 -1.78
N PRO A 319 -9.39 7.55 -1.96
CA PRO A 319 -10.39 8.43 -2.54
C PRO A 319 -10.85 7.95 -3.93
N PRO A 320 -12.08 8.26 -4.36
CA PRO A 320 -12.50 7.99 -5.73
C PRO A 320 -11.67 8.81 -6.74
N SER A 321 -11.54 8.32 -7.98
CA SER A 321 -10.92 9.09 -9.05
C SER A 321 -11.62 10.45 -9.21
N PRO A 322 -10.87 11.56 -9.28
CA PRO A 322 -11.46 12.85 -9.58
C PRO A 322 -11.83 12.94 -11.06
N SER A 323 -12.47 14.05 -11.45
CA SER A 323 -12.61 14.42 -12.87
C SER A 323 -11.79 15.67 -13.17
N LEU A 324 -11.27 15.75 -14.40
CA LEU A 324 -10.43 16.84 -14.87
C LEU A 324 -11.08 17.53 -16.08
N ALA A 325 -11.09 18.86 -16.08
CA ALA A 325 -11.57 19.66 -17.20
C ALA A 325 -10.71 20.91 -17.40
N LEU A 326 -10.67 21.41 -18.63
CA LEU A 326 -10.12 22.73 -18.93
C LEU A 326 -11.04 23.81 -18.32
N ALA A 327 -10.48 24.83 -17.68
CA ALA A 327 -11.28 25.94 -17.20
C ALA A 327 -11.85 26.72 -18.40
N ALA A 328 -13.10 27.18 -18.35
CA ALA A 328 -13.70 27.95 -19.44
C ALA A 328 -12.90 29.21 -19.82
N ALA A 329 -12.27 29.87 -18.84
CA ALA A 329 -11.39 31.02 -19.08
C ALA A 329 -10.03 30.63 -19.71
N SER A 330 -9.73 29.34 -19.83
CA SER A 330 -8.50 28.82 -20.44
C SER A 330 -8.76 28.09 -21.75
N ASP A 331 -10.02 27.99 -22.18
CA ASP A 331 -10.40 27.42 -23.46
C ASP A 331 -10.50 28.56 -24.47
N THR A 332 -9.41 28.82 -25.17
CA THR A 332 -9.35 29.98 -26.07
C THR A 332 -10.02 29.63 -27.39
N GLY A 333 -10.84 30.55 -27.91
CA GLY A 333 -11.60 30.29 -29.13
C GLY A 333 -12.97 29.71 -28.81
N ARG A 334 -13.15 28.39 -28.94
CA ARG A 334 -14.47 27.74 -28.75
C ARG A 334 -14.55 26.98 -27.43
N GLU A 335 -15.47 27.41 -26.57
CA GLU A 335 -15.72 26.76 -25.29
C GLU A 335 -16.17 25.29 -25.46
N GLY A 336 -15.50 24.42 -24.71
CA GLY A 336 -15.77 22.99 -24.57
C GLY A 336 -15.10 22.09 -25.61
N ASP A 337 -14.24 22.61 -26.49
CA ASP A 337 -13.53 21.77 -27.48
C ASP A 337 -12.12 21.34 -27.02
N GLY A 338 -11.60 21.94 -25.95
CA GLY A 338 -10.31 21.57 -25.37
C GLY A 338 -9.12 22.01 -26.22
N ILE A 339 -9.30 22.97 -27.13
CA ILE A 339 -8.26 23.52 -27.98
C ILE A 339 -7.90 24.91 -27.45
N THR A 340 -6.64 25.12 -27.09
CA THR A 340 -6.22 26.39 -26.48
C THR A 340 -4.87 26.88 -26.96
N SER A 341 -4.72 28.21 -26.93
CA SER A 341 -3.53 28.97 -27.24
C SER A 341 -2.95 29.53 -25.95
N VAL A 342 -1.88 28.89 -25.47
CA VAL A 342 -1.13 29.36 -24.30
C VAL A 342 -0.55 30.75 -24.58
N ARG A 343 -0.08 30.99 -25.81
CA ARG A 343 0.41 32.30 -26.25
C ARG A 343 -0.65 33.38 -26.06
N ARG A 344 -1.89 33.12 -26.52
CA ARG A 344 -3.00 34.08 -26.39
C ARG A 344 -3.35 34.32 -24.91
N LEU A 345 -3.41 33.27 -24.10
CA LEU A 345 -3.64 33.42 -22.66
C LEU A 345 -2.58 34.34 -22.02
N GLU A 346 -1.30 34.14 -22.34
CA GLU A 346 -0.21 34.99 -21.85
C GLU A 346 -0.35 36.45 -22.32
N GLU A 347 -0.69 36.68 -23.60
CA GLU A 347 -0.92 38.01 -24.17
C GLU A 347 -2.09 38.75 -23.49
N GLU A 348 -3.11 38.03 -23.04
CA GLU A 348 -4.26 38.56 -22.29
C GLU A 348 -4.01 38.67 -20.78
N GLY A 349 -2.81 38.35 -20.29
CA GLY A 349 -2.47 38.35 -18.86
C GLY A 349 -3.16 37.24 -18.07
N GLN A 350 -3.59 36.19 -18.76
CA GLN A 350 -4.21 34.99 -18.20
C GLN A 350 -3.20 33.83 -18.11
N SER A 351 -3.66 32.68 -17.64
CA SER A 351 -2.84 31.50 -17.39
C SER A 351 -3.64 30.25 -17.75
N LEU A 352 -3.00 29.20 -18.23
CA LEU A 352 -3.66 27.90 -18.43
C LEU A 352 -4.11 27.33 -17.07
N ARG A 353 -5.43 27.16 -16.92
CA ARG A 353 -6.08 26.69 -15.71
C ARG A 353 -6.90 25.45 -16.00
N LEU A 354 -6.84 24.50 -15.07
CA LEU A 354 -7.64 23.29 -15.07
C LEU A 354 -8.52 23.27 -13.83
N VAL A 355 -9.64 22.57 -13.94
CA VAL A 355 -10.62 22.40 -12.88
C VAL A 355 -10.73 20.92 -12.57
N VAL A 356 -10.40 20.56 -11.34
CA VAL A 356 -10.54 19.21 -10.82
C VAL A 356 -11.79 19.16 -9.94
N ARG A 357 -12.68 18.20 -10.15
CA ARG A 357 -13.93 18.04 -9.38
C ARG A 357 -13.99 16.66 -8.75
N GLY A 358 -14.83 16.51 -7.71
CA GLY A 358 -14.93 15.27 -6.94
C GLY A 358 -13.78 15.09 -5.95
N VAL A 359 -13.08 16.18 -5.61
CA VAL A 359 -11.97 16.13 -4.64
C VAL A 359 -12.55 16.05 -3.23
N ILE A 360 -12.10 15.10 -2.43
CA ILE A 360 -12.58 14.95 -1.06
C ILE A 360 -11.95 16.00 -0.13
N GLN A 361 -12.57 16.23 1.02
CA GLN A 361 -12.01 17.14 2.02
C GLN A 361 -10.62 16.66 2.48
N GLY A 362 -9.67 17.60 2.53
CA GLY A 362 -8.30 17.32 3.00
C GLY A 362 -7.37 16.69 1.97
N ALA A 363 -7.88 16.29 0.79
CA ALA A 363 -7.03 15.76 -0.27
C ALA A 363 -6.26 16.87 -1.00
N GLU A 364 -5.02 16.54 -1.35
CA GLU A 364 -4.18 17.28 -2.30
C GLU A 364 -4.45 16.78 -3.71
N VAL A 365 -4.27 17.64 -4.73
CA VAL A 365 -4.49 17.29 -6.13
C VAL A 365 -3.21 17.42 -6.90
N THR A 366 -2.91 16.42 -7.73
CA THR A 366 -1.73 16.43 -8.62
C THR A 366 -2.16 16.24 -10.06
N LEU A 367 -1.74 17.16 -10.94
CA LEU A 367 -1.86 17.00 -12.38
C LEU A 367 -0.69 16.20 -12.94
N GLN A 368 -0.98 15.31 -13.87
CA GLN A 368 0.00 14.44 -14.51
C GLN A 368 -0.09 14.52 -16.04
N LEU A 369 1.06 14.38 -16.69
CA LEU A 369 1.21 14.12 -18.12
C LEU A 369 1.96 12.80 -18.27
N ASP A 370 1.34 11.81 -18.91
CA ASP A 370 1.91 10.46 -19.04
C ASP A 370 2.35 9.84 -17.69
N GLY A 371 1.58 10.13 -16.62
CA GLY A 371 1.88 9.69 -15.25
C GLY A 371 2.96 10.49 -14.52
N VAL A 372 3.56 11.49 -15.17
CA VAL A 372 4.57 12.37 -14.56
C VAL A 372 3.91 13.64 -14.03
N GLU A 373 4.15 13.95 -12.75
CA GLU A 373 3.64 15.17 -12.11
C GLU A 373 4.10 16.45 -12.82
N LEU A 374 3.14 17.35 -13.01
CA LEU A 374 3.37 18.67 -13.60
C LEU A 374 3.53 19.75 -12.52
N PRO A 375 4.46 20.70 -12.69
CA PRO A 375 4.54 21.88 -11.83
C PRO A 375 3.26 22.70 -11.90
N GLN A 376 2.63 22.90 -10.75
CA GLN A 376 1.29 23.46 -10.64
C GLN A 376 1.13 24.30 -9.38
N THR A 377 0.16 25.22 -9.42
CA THR A 377 -0.25 26.01 -8.27
C THR A 377 -1.77 25.95 -8.12
N GLU A 378 -2.25 25.52 -6.94
CA GLU A 378 -3.66 25.64 -6.60
C GLU A 378 -4.04 27.13 -6.43
N LEU A 379 -5.00 27.60 -7.23
CA LEU A 379 -5.51 28.97 -7.16
C LEU A 379 -6.66 29.13 -6.16
N GLY A 380 -7.40 28.04 -5.90
CA GLY A 380 -8.48 28.02 -4.93
C GLY A 380 -9.36 26.80 -5.03
N ARG A 381 -10.18 26.61 -4.00
CA ARG A 381 -11.10 25.50 -3.84
C ARG A 381 -12.49 25.98 -3.41
N ALA A 382 -13.53 25.36 -3.95
CA ALA A 382 -14.93 25.63 -3.62
C ALA A 382 -15.67 24.31 -3.44
N GLN A 383 -16.53 24.24 -2.42
CA GLN A 383 -17.34 23.04 -2.17
C GLN A 383 -18.55 23.02 -3.10
N ASP A 384 -18.87 21.84 -3.63
CA ASP A 384 -20.05 21.55 -4.43
C ASP A 384 -21.19 21.01 -3.55
N ASP A 385 -22.41 20.98 -4.09
CA ASP A 385 -23.63 20.64 -3.34
C ASP A 385 -23.61 19.19 -2.79
N ASP A 386 -22.82 18.31 -3.40
CA ASP A 386 -22.60 16.93 -2.96
C ASP A 386 -21.56 16.81 -1.83
N GLY A 387 -21.01 17.94 -1.37
CA GLY A 387 -20.00 18.02 -0.32
C GLY A 387 -18.56 17.80 -0.79
N THR A 388 -18.35 17.42 -2.06
CA THR A 388 -17.02 17.34 -2.67
C THR A 388 -16.49 18.73 -3.02
N TRP A 389 -15.22 18.81 -3.41
CA TRP A 389 -14.54 20.04 -3.73
C TRP A 389 -14.21 20.11 -5.22
N ARG A 390 -14.37 21.32 -5.76
CA ARG A 390 -13.81 21.76 -7.01
C ARG A 390 -12.55 22.56 -6.74
N VAL A 391 -11.44 22.14 -7.33
CA VAL A 391 -10.13 22.77 -7.20
C VAL A 391 -9.74 23.39 -8.54
N THR A 392 -9.36 24.67 -8.53
CA THR A 392 -8.84 25.36 -9.71
C THR A 392 -7.32 25.42 -9.62
N ILE A 393 -6.66 24.88 -10.63
CA ILE A 393 -5.21 24.73 -10.67
C ILE A 393 -4.67 25.50 -11.85
N ARG A 394 -3.60 26.26 -11.62
CA ARG A 394 -2.78 26.87 -12.68
C ARG A 394 -1.62 25.92 -13.00
N LEU A 395 -1.39 25.67 -14.28
CA LEU A 395 -0.15 25.04 -14.72
C LEU A 395 0.97 26.08 -14.74
N ASP A 396 2.07 25.84 -14.03
CA ASP A 396 3.11 26.87 -13.81
C ASP A 396 4.09 27.00 -14.98
N ASP A 397 4.27 25.94 -15.76
CA ASP A 397 5.12 25.90 -16.95
C ASP A 397 4.36 25.28 -18.14
N PRO A 398 3.34 25.98 -18.67
CA PRO A 398 2.50 25.44 -19.74
C PRO A 398 3.25 25.24 -21.06
N ARG A 399 4.43 25.82 -21.21
CA ARG A 399 5.30 25.66 -22.39
C ARG A 399 5.91 24.26 -22.49
N ARG A 400 5.82 23.45 -21.43
CA ARG A 400 6.13 22.01 -21.50
C ARG A 400 5.15 21.25 -22.37
N LEU A 401 3.93 21.77 -22.52
CA LEU A 401 2.98 21.28 -23.48
C LEU A 401 3.36 21.88 -24.84
N ALA A 402 4.08 21.09 -25.64
CA ALA A 402 4.40 21.48 -27.02
C ALA A 402 3.13 21.62 -27.87
N GLU A 403 3.24 22.22 -29.06
CA GLU A 403 2.13 22.23 -30.02
C GLU A 403 1.60 20.81 -30.27
N GLY A 404 0.28 20.65 -30.27
CA GLY A 404 -0.40 19.37 -30.49
C GLY A 404 -1.19 18.87 -29.29
N ARG A 405 -1.59 17.59 -29.37
CA ARG A 405 -2.49 16.94 -28.41
C ARG A 405 -1.72 16.34 -27.24
N HIS A 406 -2.24 16.57 -26.04
CA HIS A 406 -1.77 16.03 -24.76
C HIS A 406 -2.91 15.35 -24.02
N GLU A 407 -2.59 14.34 -23.22
CA GLU A 407 -3.55 13.67 -22.35
C GLU A 407 -3.14 13.89 -20.90
N LEU A 408 -3.90 14.75 -20.23
CA LEU A 408 -3.65 15.10 -18.84
C LEU A 408 -4.57 14.29 -17.94
N THR A 409 -4.06 13.87 -16.79
CA THR A 409 -4.86 13.26 -15.73
C THR A 409 -4.69 14.01 -14.42
N ALA A 410 -5.61 13.78 -13.49
CA ALA A 410 -5.51 14.27 -12.13
C ALA A 410 -5.61 13.09 -11.15
N VAL A 411 -4.80 13.11 -10.11
CA VAL A 411 -4.93 12.24 -8.93
C VAL A 411 -5.22 13.10 -7.71
N GLN A 412 -5.95 12.53 -6.75
CA GLN A 412 -6.08 13.15 -5.43
C GLN A 412 -5.45 12.25 -4.36
N THR A 413 -4.75 12.86 -3.41
CA THR A 413 -4.01 12.15 -2.36
C THR A 413 -4.45 12.64 -0.99
N LEU A 414 -4.85 11.71 -0.14
CA LEU A 414 -5.06 11.95 1.27
C LEU A 414 -3.80 11.50 2.03
N ARG A 415 -2.99 12.48 2.46
CA ARG A 415 -1.66 12.26 3.03
C ARG A 415 -1.71 11.77 4.47
N GLU A 416 -0.66 11.06 4.87
CA GLU A 416 -0.33 10.74 6.27
C GLU A 416 -1.50 10.15 7.09
N GLN A 417 -2.31 9.28 6.47
CA GLN A 417 -3.44 8.66 7.14
C GLN A 417 -2.95 7.69 8.21
N PRO A 418 -3.42 7.81 9.46
CA PRO A 418 -2.96 6.95 10.54
C PRO A 418 -3.37 5.50 10.30
N VAL A 419 -2.40 4.59 10.40
CA VAL A 419 -2.63 3.16 10.43
C VAL A 419 -2.59 2.74 11.89
N GLU A 420 -3.73 2.28 12.43
CA GLU A 420 -3.88 1.81 13.81
C GLU A 420 -4.76 0.56 13.81
N VAL A 421 -4.19 -0.56 13.35
CA VAL A 421 -4.91 -1.81 13.09
C VAL A 421 -4.15 -2.97 13.74
N GLY A 422 -4.75 -3.62 14.73
CA GLY A 422 -4.08 -4.62 15.57
C GLY A 422 -2.87 -4.00 16.27
N ASN A 423 -1.70 -4.62 16.06
CA ASN A 423 -0.40 -4.16 16.53
C ASN A 423 0.36 -3.30 15.48
N ARG A 424 -0.25 -3.03 14.32
CA ARG A 424 0.34 -2.21 13.25
C ARG A 424 0.03 -0.73 13.49
N SER A 425 1.10 0.06 13.56
CA SER A 425 1.05 1.51 13.72
C SER A 425 1.88 2.24 12.65
N GLY A 426 1.47 3.43 12.24
CA GLY A 426 2.21 4.23 11.26
C GLY A 426 1.31 5.18 10.47
N THR A 427 1.77 5.57 9.28
CA THR A 427 1.01 6.44 8.37
C THR A 427 1.09 5.95 6.94
N VAL A 428 0.03 6.15 6.15
CA VAL A 428 -0.03 5.81 4.72
C VAL A 428 -0.63 6.95 3.91
N ASP A 429 -0.12 7.19 2.71
CA ASP A 429 -0.75 8.09 1.74
C ASP A 429 -1.77 7.29 0.92
N LEU A 430 -3.02 7.76 0.90
CA LEU A 430 -4.09 7.14 0.12
C LEU A 430 -4.28 7.93 -1.17
N VAL A 431 -3.83 7.35 -2.29
CA VAL A 431 -3.86 7.96 -3.62
C VAL A 431 -5.00 7.37 -4.43
N SER A 432 -5.82 8.22 -5.05
CA SER A 432 -6.86 7.76 -5.97
C SER A 432 -6.26 7.16 -7.24
N GLU A 433 -7.03 6.34 -7.94
CA GLU A 433 -6.78 6.10 -9.37
C GLU A 433 -6.80 7.44 -10.14
N PRO A 434 -6.06 7.56 -11.25
CA PRO A 434 -6.11 8.75 -12.11
C PRO A 434 -7.54 9.02 -12.62
N SER A 435 -7.83 10.29 -12.90
CA SER A 435 -9.04 10.68 -13.62
C SER A 435 -9.04 10.09 -15.04
N GLU A 436 -10.22 10.07 -15.67
CA GLU A 436 -10.29 9.95 -17.12
C GLU A 436 -9.40 11.03 -17.77
N PRO A 437 -8.63 10.69 -18.83
CA PRO A 437 -7.74 11.65 -19.46
C PRO A 437 -8.49 12.82 -20.10
N LEU A 438 -8.05 14.04 -19.82
CA LEU A 438 -8.44 15.24 -20.54
C LEU A 438 -7.57 15.38 -21.78
N ALA A 439 -8.19 15.26 -22.96
CA ALA A 439 -7.54 15.63 -24.22
C ALA A 439 -7.44 17.16 -24.30
N LEU A 440 -6.22 17.68 -24.27
CA LEU A 440 -5.91 19.10 -24.40
C LEU A 440 -5.06 19.31 -25.66
N VAL A 441 -5.53 20.13 -26.58
CA VAL A 441 -4.77 20.51 -27.78
C VAL A 441 -4.18 21.89 -27.58
N ILE A 442 -2.87 21.99 -27.64
CA ILE A 442 -2.15 23.26 -27.64
C ILE A 442 -1.94 23.70 -29.09
N ASP A 443 -2.52 24.84 -29.44
CA ASP A 443 -2.35 25.49 -30.73
C ASP A 443 -2.09 26.99 -30.53
N ASN A 444 -0.85 27.40 -30.77
CA ASN A 444 -0.41 28.79 -30.62
C ASN A 444 -0.27 29.51 -31.96
N THR A 445 -0.54 28.82 -33.07
CA THR A 445 -0.17 29.23 -34.41
C THR A 445 -1.36 29.91 -35.08
N PRO A 446 -1.30 31.22 -35.40
CA PRO A 446 -2.37 31.86 -36.15
C PRO A 446 -2.51 31.25 -37.55
N PRO A 447 -3.73 31.23 -38.12
CA PRO A 447 -3.92 30.78 -39.49
C PRO A 447 -3.14 31.66 -40.47
N ASP A 448 -2.75 31.13 -41.62
CA ASP A 448 -2.01 31.87 -42.64
C ASP A 448 -2.92 32.25 -43.82
N ILE A 449 -3.13 33.56 -44.06
CA ILE A 449 -3.90 34.03 -45.22
C ILE A 449 -3.00 34.01 -46.45
N THR A 450 -3.34 33.15 -47.40
CA THR A 450 -2.54 32.88 -48.61
C THR A 450 -3.07 33.58 -49.87
N SER A 451 -4.30 34.12 -49.81
CA SER A 451 -4.92 34.86 -50.91
C SER A 451 -4.54 36.33 -50.91
N GLU A 452 -4.53 36.97 -52.08
CA GLU A 452 -4.36 38.42 -52.23
C GLU A 452 -5.63 39.05 -52.85
N PRO A 453 -6.14 40.17 -52.29
CA PRO A 453 -7.30 40.86 -52.84
C PRO A 453 -6.96 41.63 -54.11
N SER A 454 -7.93 41.79 -55.00
CA SER A 454 -7.81 42.74 -56.11
C SER A 454 -7.86 44.17 -55.54
N PRO A 455 -6.89 45.06 -55.88
CA PRO A 455 -6.89 46.45 -55.42
C PRO A 455 -7.85 47.34 -56.23
N ILE A 456 -8.60 46.78 -57.18
CA ILE A 456 -9.49 47.53 -58.07
C ILE A 456 -10.93 47.08 -57.84
N ALA A 457 -11.77 48.03 -57.41
CA ALA A 457 -13.22 47.94 -57.40
C ALA A 457 -13.82 48.98 -58.37
N LEU A 458 -14.74 48.54 -59.24
CA LEU A 458 -15.40 49.44 -60.19
C LEU A 458 -16.75 49.90 -59.63
N PRO A 459 -17.05 51.22 -59.63
CA PRO A 459 -18.33 51.73 -59.14
C PRO A 459 -19.54 51.03 -59.80
N GLY A 460 -20.50 50.62 -58.97
CA GLY A 460 -21.72 49.91 -59.39
C GLY A 460 -21.53 48.46 -59.83
N ARG A 461 -20.31 47.91 -59.75
CA ARG A 461 -20.03 46.48 -59.99
C ARG A 461 -19.81 45.76 -58.65
N PRO A 462 -20.28 44.51 -58.52
CA PRO A 462 -19.97 43.70 -57.35
C PRO A 462 -18.47 43.39 -57.31
N TYR A 463 -17.84 43.74 -56.19
CA TYR A 463 -16.55 43.27 -55.76
C TYR A 463 -16.73 41.95 -55.02
N ARG A 464 -15.93 40.93 -55.37
CA ARG A 464 -15.87 39.66 -54.66
C ARG A 464 -14.42 39.33 -54.38
N TYR A 465 -14.11 38.98 -53.14
CA TYR A 465 -12.81 38.47 -52.74
C TYR A 465 -13.02 37.24 -51.86
N ASP A 466 -12.20 36.22 -52.07
CA ASP A 466 -12.24 34.95 -51.35
C ASP A 466 -11.00 34.91 -50.45
N VAL A 467 -11.18 35.09 -49.15
CA VAL A 467 -10.06 35.04 -48.20
C VAL A 467 -9.74 33.57 -47.95
N GLN A 468 -8.57 33.10 -48.39
CA GLN A 468 -8.16 31.71 -48.29
C GLN A 468 -7.09 31.53 -47.24
N THR A 469 -7.26 30.54 -46.37
CA THR A 469 -6.21 30.03 -45.49
C THR A 469 -5.91 28.57 -45.82
N ALA A 470 -4.73 28.08 -45.40
CA ALA A 470 -4.38 26.68 -45.59
C ALA A 470 -5.33 25.74 -44.81
N GLU A 471 -5.83 26.21 -43.68
CA GLU A 471 -6.68 25.47 -42.74
C GLU A 471 -8.18 25.54 -43.08
N GLU A 472 -8.58 26.38 -44.04
CA GLU A 472 -9.99 26.58 -44.42
C GLU A 472 -10.67 25.27 -44.86
N ALA A 473 -9.94 24.39 -45.55
CA ALA A 473 -10.44 23.11 -46.02
C ALA A 473 -10.80 22.14 -44.89
N GLU A 474 -10.29 22.37 -43.68
CA GLU A 474 -10.58 21.58 -42.48
C GLU A 474 -11.79 22.15 -41.71
N GLY A 475 -12.30 23.32 -42.09
CA GLY A 475 -13.44 23.97 -41.44
C GLY A 475 -13.11 24.52 -40.04
N THR A 476 -11.83 24.78 -39.78
CA THR A 476 -11.29 25.18 -38.46
C THR A 476 -11.12 26.69 -38.31
N VAL A 477 -11.37 27.46 -39.37
CA VAL A 477 -11.17 28.92 -39.41
C VAL A 477 -12.50 29.65 -39.61
N THR A 478 -12.66 30.76 -38.91
CA THR A 478 -13.76 31.71 -39.08
C THR A 478 -13.27 33.08 -39.51
N TYR A 479 -14.07 33.78 -40.30
CA TYR A 479 -13.71 35.05 -40.90
C TYR A 479 -14.60 36.20 -40.45
N ARG A 480 -14.03 37.41 -40.31
CA ARG A 480 -14.82 38.63 -40.04
C ARG A 480 -14.16 39.89 -40.61
N LEU A 481 -14.97 40.90 -40.88
CA LEU A 481 -14.48 42.25 -41.19
C LEU A 481 -14.15 42.98 -39.88
N VAL A 482 -12.90 43.41 -39.75
CA VAL A 482 -12.43 44.25 -38.63
C VAL A 482 -12.63 45.73 -38.97
N ARG A 483 -12.36 46.09 -40.22
CA ARG A 483 -12.55 47.43 -40.77
C ARG A 483 -13.06 47.29 -42.21
N SER A 484 -14.13 48.00 -42.56
CA SER A 484 -14.70 47.92 -43.92
C SER A 484 -15.51 49.16 -44.27
N PRO A 485 -15.66 49.48 -45.57
CA PRO A 485 -16.62 50.49 -46.02
C PRO A 485 -18.07 50.04 -45.75
N ALA A 486 -18.99 51.00 -45.79
CA ALA A 486 -20.41 50.72 -45.62
C ALA A 486 -20.92 49.74 -46.71
N GLY A 487 -21.70 48.75 -46.28
CA GLY A 487 -22.31 47.76 -47.18
C GLY A 487 -21.40 46.60 -47.60
N MET A 488 -20.14 46.57 -47.18
CA MET A 488 -19.29 45.39 -47.36
C MET A 488 -19.64 44.33 -46.33
N VAL A 489 -19.74 43.08 -46.76
CA VAL A 489 -20.04 41.91 -45.91
C VAL A 489 -19.07 40.77 -46.21
N ILE A 490 -18.87 39.90 -45.23
CA ILE A 490 -18.07 38.66 -45.36
C ILE A 490 -18.89 37.48 -44.86
N ASP A 491 -18.81 36.36 -45.55
CA ASP A 491 -19.34 35.09 -45.06
C ASP A 491 -18.36 34.51 -44.00
N PRO A 492 -18.82 34.26 -42.76
CA PRO A 492 -17.92 33.88 -41.67
C PRO A 492 -17.36 32.47 -41.77
N ALA A 493 -17.93 31.60 -42.61
CA ALA A 493 -17.46 30.23 -42.78
C ALA A 493 -16.57 30.06 -44.02
N SER A 494 -16.85 30.80 -45.09
CA SER A 494 -16.16 30.68 -46.38
C SER A 494 -15.22 31.84 -46.70
N GLY A 495 -15.11 32.86 -45.83
CA GLY A 495 -14.22 34.00 -46.06
C GLY A 495 -14.60 34.90 -47.24
N VAL A 496 -15.74 34.64 -47.91
CA VAL A 496 -16.14 35.36 -49.13
C VAL A 496 -16.61 36.77 -48.76
N VAL A 497 -15.82 37.77 -49.15
CA VAL A 497 -16.16 39.18 -49.09
C VAL A 497 -16.97 39.57 -50.32
N THR A 498 -18.06 40.31 -50.10
CA THR A 498 -18.83 40.95 -51.18
C THR A 498 -19.12 42.41 -50.87
N TRP A 499 -19.03 43.26 -51.89
CA TRP A 499 -19.27 44.70 -51.78
C TRP A 499 -19.69 45.31 -53.12
N VAL A 500 -20.35 46.47 -53.12
CA VAL A 500 -20.64 47.25 -54.34
C VAL A 500 -20.17 48.69 -54.09
N ALA A 501 -19.14 49.11 -54.81
CA ALA A 501 -18.59 50.46 -54.69
C ALA A 501 -19.56 51.52 -55.21
N GLY A 502 -19.74 52.60 -54.46
CA GLY A 502 -20.47 53.80 -54.85
C GLY A 502 -19.67 54.70 -55.78
N VAL A 503 -20.38 55.58 -56.50
CA VAL A 503 -19.73 56.62 -57.30
C VAL A 503 -19.22 57.71 -56.36
N GLY A 504 -17.90 57.86 -56.23
CA GLY A 504 -17.27 58.85 -55.36
C GLY A 504 -16.80 58.33 -54.00
N ASP A 505 -16.83 57.01 -53.77
CA ASP A 505 -16.20 56.40 -52.59
C ASP A 505 -14.68 56.64 -52.64
N ALA A 506 -14.10 57.03 -51.49
CA ALA A 506 -12.65 57.10 -51.32
C ALA A 506 -12.07 55.68 -51.18
N ASP A 507 -10.80 55.48 -51.53
CA ASP A 507 -10.05 54.22 -51.38
C ASP A 507 -10.14 53.72 -49.92
N PRO A 508 -11.04 52.77 -49.60
CA PRO A 508 -11.39 52.48 -48.23
C PRO A 508 -10.49 51.37 -47.70
N SER A 509 -9.69 51.67 -46.68
CA SER A 509 -8.85 50.64 -46.07
C SER A 509 -9.69 49.53 -45.40
N VAL A 510 -9.59 48.31 -45.91
CA VAL A 510 -10.27 47.11 -45.43
C VAL A 510 -9.31 46.28 -44.58
N ALA A 511 -9.82 45.72 -43.49
CA ALA A 511 -9.13 44.69 -42.71
C ALA A 511 -10.05 43.48 -42.52
N VAL A 512 -9.63 42.33 -43.01
CA VAL A 512 -10.25 41.03 -42.75
C VAL A 512 -9.45 40.30 -41.68
N ARG A 513 -10.13 39.54 -40.82
CA ARG A 513 -9.51 38.68 -39.81
C ARG A 513 -9.92 37.23 -40.03
N ALA A 514 -8.94 36.34 -40.08
CA ALA A 514 -9.11 34.90 -39.97
C ALA A 514 -8.81 34.47 -38.52
N THR A 515 -9.61 33.58 -37.93
CA THR A 515 -9.45 33.09 -36.55
C THR A 515 -9.63 31.59 -36.50
N ASP A 516 -8.67 30.84 -35.96
CA ASP A 516 -8.73 29.38 -35.82
C ASP A 516 -9.58 28.92 -34.61
N LEU A 517 -9.62 27.61 -34.36
CA LEU A 517 -10.35 27.00 -33.24
C LEU A 517 -9.78 27.37 -31.86
N ALA A 518 -8.46 27.54 -31.76
CA ALA A 518 -7.80 28.02 -30.55
C ALA A 518 -7.97 29.54 -30.34
N GLY A 519 -8.62 30.24 -31.28
CA GLY A 519 -8.80 31.67 -31.25
C GLY A 519 -7.55 32.47 -31.61
N ASN A 520 -6.48 31.86 -32.15
CA ASN A 520 -5.40 32.65 -32.75
C ASN A 520 -5.94 33.33 -34.01
N ALA A 521 -5.44 34.52 -34.30
CA ALA A 521 -5.94 35.32 -35.42
C ALA A 521 -4.84 36.04 -36.19
N VAL A 522 -5.08 36.19 -37.49
CA VAL A 522 -4.28 37.02 -38.39
C VAL A 522 -5.19 38.04 -39.08
N ASP A 523 -4.66 39.25 -39.27
CA ASP A 523 -5.33 40.30 -40.05
C ASP A 523 -4.64 40.46 -41.41
N GLN A 524 -5.44 40.54 -42.47
CA GLN A 524 -4.99 41.05 -43.76
C GLN A 524 -5.59 42.44 -43.99
N VAL A 525 -4.72 43.42 -44.21
CA VAL A 525 -5.09 44.80 -44.51
C VAL A 525 -4.83 45.07 -45.99
N PHE A 526 -5.81 45.69 -46.66
CA PHE A 526 -5.70 46.11 -48.06
C PHE A 526 -6.53 47.38 -48.29
N ASP A 527 -6.21 48.10 -49.37
CA ASP A 527 -6.84 49.38 -49.75
C ASP A 527 -7.62 49.27 -51.06
#